data_AF-A0A6C0AMH6-F1
#
_entry.id   AF-A0A6C0AMH6-F1
#
_cell.length_a   1.000
_cell.length_b   1.000
_cell.length_c   1.000
_cell.angle_alpha   90.00
_cell.angle_beta   90.00
_cell.angle_gamma   90.00
#
_symmetry.space_group_name_H-M   'P 1'
#
loop_
_entity.id
_entity.type
_entity.pdbx_description
1 polymer ?
#
loop_
_entity_poly.entity_id
_entity_poly.type
_entity_poly.pdbx_seq_one_letter_code
_entity_poly.pdbx_strand_id
1 'polypeptide(L)' 'MTKEYDSFYNYIMLNRNQEIDIFNETFKDRFYQLPDKVVSSKYILKNLTINDKKEFKIFQNAFLEYFKYKLTI' A
#
# COMPACT_ATOMS: atom_id res chain seq x y z
N MET A 1 -19.89 6.20 12.44
CA MET A 1 -19.53 5.05 11.59
C MET A 1 -18.04 5.11 11.34
N THR A 2 -17.27 4.37 12.13
CA THR A 2 -15.81 4.28 12.04
C THR A 2 -15.45 3.64 10.71
N LYS A 3 -14.87 4.42 9.80
CA LYS A 3 -14.38 3.92 8.51
C LYS A 3 -13.18 3.03 8.79
N GLU A 4 -13.38 1.71 8.79
CA GLU A 4 -12.36 0.65 8.97
C GLU A 4 -11.32 0.57 7.82
N TYR A 5 -11.03 1.69 7.16
CA TYR A 5 -10.03 1.81 6.08
C TYR A 5 -8.67 2.19 6.63
N ASP A 6 -8.31 1.64 7.79
CA ASP A 6 -7.16 2.13 8.52
C ASP A 6 -5.84 1.60 7.98
N SER A 7 -5.80 0.37 7.44
CA SER A 7 -4.58 -0.27 6.95
C SER A 7 -4.27 0.11 5.49
N PHE A 8 -2.99 0.12 5.14
CA PHE A 8 -2.55 0.25 3.75
C PHE A 8 -3.13 -0.86 2.87
N TYR A 9 -3.23 -2.08 3.42
CA TYR A 9 -3.85 -3.22 2.75
C TYR A 9 -5.32 -2.96 2.38
N ASN A 10 -6.14 -2.48 3.32
CA ASN A 10 -7.54 -2.18 3.04
C ASN A 10 -7.67 -1.04 2.03
N TYR A 11 -6.79 -0.04 2.09
CA TYR A 11 -6.78 1.05 1.12
C TYR A 11 -6.55 0.55 -0.31
N ILE A 12 -5.50 -0.26 -0.56
CA ILE A 12 -5.18 -0.74 -1.91
C ILE A 12 -6.19 -1.76 -2.47
N MET A 13 -6.93 -2.45 -1.58
CA MET A 13 -7.98 -3.39 -1.97
C MET A 13 -9.28 -2.70 -2.37
N LEU A 14 -9.58 -1.56 -1.74
CA LEU A 14 -10.88 -0.88 -1.86
C LEU A 14 -10.82 0.35 -2.78
N ASN A 15 -9.62 0.84 -3.11
CA ASN A 15 -9.43 1.99 -4.00
C ASN A 15 -8.86 1.54 -5.34
N ARG A 16 -9.25 2.26 -6.40
CA ARG A 16 -8.75 2.07 -7.76
C ARG A 16 -8.25 3.40 -8.29
N ASN A 17 -6.96 3.45 -8.54
CA ASN A 17 -6.31 4.51 -9.30
C ASN A 17 -5.08 3.91 -9.98
N GLN A 18 -4.48 4.65 -10.91
CA GLN A 18 -3.34 4.17 -11.69
C GLN A 18 -2.20 3.65 -10.81
N GLU A 19 -1.91 4.31 -9.70
CA GLU A 19 -0.78 3.99 -8.84
C GLU A 19 -1.04 2.73 -8.01
N ILE A 20 -2.30 2.55 -7.58
CA ILE A 20 -2.75 1.35 -6.90
C ILE A 20 -2.86 0.16 -7.85
N ASP A 21 -3.29 0.37 -9.09
CA ASP A 21 -3.37 -0.71 -10.08
C ASP A 21 -1.95 -1.20 -10.47
N ILE A 22 -1.00 -0.28 -10.71
CA ILE A 22 0.41 -0.65 -10.95
C ILE A 22 1.00 -1.37 -9.74
N PHE A 23 0.71 -0.90 -8.52
CA PHE A 23 1.13 -1.58 -7.29
C PHE A 23 0.53 -2.98 -7.18
N ASN A 24 -0.76 -3.12 -7.45
CA ASN A 24 -1.49 -4.38 -7.41
C ASN A 24 -0.96 -5.41 -8.41
N GLU A 25 -0.61 -4.99 -9.63
CA GLU A 25 0.00 -5.87 -10.61
C GLU A 25 1.43 -6.27 -10.24
N THR A 26 2.22 -5.32 -9.74
CA THR A 26 3.64 -5.56 -9.42
C THR A 26 3.81 -6.47 -8.20
N PHE A 27 2.96 -6.33 -7.19
CA PHE A 27 3.11 -7.02 -5.90
C PHE A 27 2.04 -8.07 -5.63
N LYS A 28 1.22 -8.43 -6.63
CA LYS A 28 0.11 -9.38 -6.50
C LYS A 28 0.49 -10.65 -5.73
N ASP A 29 1.65 -11.22 -6.06
CA ASP A 29 2.14 -12.47 -5.49
C ASP A 29 2.67 -12.31 -4.06
N ARG A 30 2.83 -11.08 -3.57
CA ARG A 30 3.38 -10.76 -2.23
C ARG A 30 2.34 -10.15 -1.29
N PHE A 31 1.09 -10.03 -1.74
CA PHE A 31 0.01 -9.40 -0.96
C PHE A 31 -0.33 -10.10 0.34
N TYR A 32 -0.16 -11.41 0.41
CA TYR A 32 -0.34 -12.17 1.65
C TYR A 32 0.63 -11.76 2.77
N GLN A 33 1.70 -11.02 2.43
CA GLN A 33 2.70 -10.52 3.38
C GLN A 33 2.28 -9.16 3.97
N LEU A 34 1.25 -8.51 3.43
CA LEU A 34 0.77 -7.23 3.93
C LEU A 34 -0.06 -7.41 5.20
N PRO A 35 0.22 -6.62 6.25
CA PRO A 35 -0.56 -6.69 7.47
C PRO A 35 -1.91 -5.98 7.30
N ASP A 36 -2.98 -6.61 7.80
CA ASP A 36 -4.29 -5.98 7.93
C ASP A 36 -4.38 -5.11 9.21
N LYS A 37 -3.41 -4.22 9.37
CA LYS A 37 -3.38 -3.21 10.43
C LYS A 37 -2.50 -2.03 10.03
N VAL A 38 -2.68 -0.89 10.69
CA VAL A 38 -1.79 0.27 10.51
C VAL A 38 -0.37 -0.11 10.93
N VAL A 39 0.56 0.03 9.99
CA VAL A 39 1.99 -0.18 10.21
C VAL A 39 2.78 0.92 9.52
N SER A 40 4.05 1.06 9.90
CA SER A 40 4.96 1.98 9.22
C SER A 40 5.26 1.54 7.79
N SER A 41 5.55 2.50 6.91
CA SER A 41 6.01 2.23 5.54
C SER A 41 7.25 1.33 5.51
N LYS A 42 8.16 1.49 6.47
CA LYS A 42 9.35 0.63 6.64
C LYS A 42 8.99 -0.84 6.87
N TYR A 43 7.92 -1.09 7.64
CA TYR A 43 7.45 -2.45 7.87
C TYR A 43 6.87 -3.07 6.59
N ILE A 44 6.08 -2.30 5.84
CA ILE A 44 5.50 -2.74 4.56
C ILE A 44 6.59 -3.04 3.53
N LEU A 45 7.58 -2.14 3.39
CA LEU A 45 8.75 -2.33 2.53
C LEU A 45 9.49 -3.63 2.82
N LYS A 46 9.72 -3.92 4.11
CA LYS A 46 10.38 -5.14 4.56
C LYS A 46 9.55 -6.37 4.22
N ASN A 47 8.24 -6.31 4.46
CA ASN A 47 7.34 -7.43 4.21
C ASN A 47 7.26 -7.76 2.73
N LEU A 48 7.14 -6.77 1.84
CA LEU A 48 7.08 -6.95 0.39
C LEU A 48 8.43 -7.33 -0.25
N THR A 49 9.49 -7.48 0.56
CA THR A 49 10.86 -7.79 0.11
C THR A 49 11.35 -6.89 -1.02
N ILE A 50 11.03 -5.60 -0.95
CA ILE A 50 11.39 -4.63 -2.00
C ILE A 50 12.90 -4.37 -1.96
N ASN A 51 13.60 -4.80 -2.99
CA ASN A 51 15.06 -4.70 -3.09
C ASN A 51 15.55 -3.90 -4.30
N ASP A 52 14.66 -3.55 -5.23
CA ASP A 52 15.02 -2.74 -6.41
C ASP A 52 14.36 -1.35 -6.41
N LYS A 53 14.99 -0.45 -7.15
CA LYS A 53 14.59 0.97 -7.22
C LYS A 53 13.23 1.16 -7.92
N LYS A 54 12.85 0.28 -8.84
CA LYS A 54 11.59 0.37 -9.59
C LYS A 54 10.43 -0.05 -8.68
N GLU A 55 10.53 -1.19 -8.01
CA GLU A 55 9.58 -1.64 -6.98
C GLU A 55 9.44 -0.60 -5.87
N PHE A 56 10.54 -0.03 -5.40
CA PHE A 56 10.49 1.04 -4.39
C PHE A 56 9.68 2.25 -4.85
N LYS A 57 9.86 2.69 -6.10
CA LYS A 57 9.13 3.84 -6.65
C LYS A 57 7.63 3.55 -6.79
N ILE A 58 7.27 2.32 -7.20
CA ILE A 58 5.87 1.88 -7.29
C ILE A 58 5.23 1.87 -5.89
N PHE A 59 5.91 1.29 -4.90
CA PHE A 59 5.46 1.33 -3.51
C PHE A 59 5.32 2.76 -2.99
N GLN A 60 6.31 3.63 -3.23
CA GLN A 60 6.30 5.01 -2.76
C GLN A 60 5.08 5.77 -3.29
N ASN A 61 4.78 5.63 -4.58
CA ASN A 61 3.63 6.29 -5.19
C ASN A 61 2.31 5.81 -4.57
N ALA A 62 2.11 4.49 -4.46
CA ALA A 62 0.92 3.92 -3.85
C ALA A 62 0.77 4.32 -2.38
N PHE A 63 1.88 4.35 -1.63
CA PHE A 63 1.87 4.75 -0.23
C PHE A 63 1.57 6.24 -0.04
N LEU A 64 2.01 7.11 -0.95
CA LEU A 64 1.66 8.53 -0.94
C LEU A 64 0.17 8.75 -1.18
N GLU A 65 -0.45 8.00 -2.10
CA GLU A 65 -1.90 8.06 -2.32
C GLU A 65 -2.68 7.64 -1.06
N TYR A 66 -2.25 6.55 -0.41
CA TYR A 66 -2.78 6.14 0.89
C TYR A 66 -2.61 7.24 1.96
N PHE A 67 -1.44 7.88 2.02
CA PHE A 67 -1.16 8.93 2.99
C PHE A 67 -2.02 10.18 2.77
N LYS A 68 -2.21 10.60 1.51
CA LYS A 68 -3.14 11.70 1.15
C LYS A 68 -4.57 11.38 1.56
N TYR A 69 -5.02 10.15 1.29
CA TYR A 69 -6.34 9.69 1.71
C TYR A 69 -6.51 9.77 3.23
N LYS A 70 -5.51 9.28 3.98
CA LYS A 70 -5.48 9.35 5.46
C LYS A 70 -5.54 10.78 6.01
N LEU A 71 -4.93 11.75 5.34
CA LEU A 71 -4.96 13.16 5.76
C LEU A 71 -6.27 13.88 5.41
N THR A 72 -7.10 13.27 4.56
CA THR A 72 -8.39 13.85 4.14
C THR A 72 -9.54 13.40 5.07
N ILE A 73 -9.32 12.38 5.89
CA ILE A 73 -10.25 11.86 6.91
C ILE A 73 -9.97 12.53 8.25
#